data_AF-A0A354AZJ7-F1
#
_entry.id   AF-A0A354AZJ7-F1
#
_cell.length_a   1.000
_cell.length_b   1.000
_cell.length_c   1.000
_cell.angle_alpha   90.00
_cell.angle_beta   90.00
_cell.angle_gamma   90.00
#
_symmetry.space_group_name_H-M   'P 1'
#
loop_
_entity.id
_entity.type
_entity.pdbx_description
1 polymer ?
#
loop_
_entity_poly.entity_id
_entity_poly.type
_entity_poly.pdbx_seq_one_letter_code
_entity_poly.pdbx_strand_id
1 'polypeptide(L)'
;MAPLSFRELQSSLQPQWSRDSTAKGLELDVLMVPSLSVDRSQIALVAGAHHYEERQLFSLMRLRNPGVRIVYATSKPLAELVVDAVLELLPGVPASHARRRLHLVDTDDASDRPLTEKLLERPALLARIAELLRPGRSFINCYVVGPLEKQLSERLQIPLLGTDPALGYWGSKAGSRELFQRCGVPHPAGSPLVFNLDDLSEVTAELWESQPQLVRCVVKLNEGFSGEGNAPLALAPLLLAEKSAAERRRCLRSALEHLSMPVAHWQPLLAQQGALVEA
;
A
#
# COMPACT_ATOMS: atom_id res chain seq x y z
N MET A 1 -7.72 -30.35 12.18
CA MET A 1 -8.54 -29.12 12.25
C MET A 1 -8.65 -28.54 10.85
N ALA A 2 -9.80 -27.95 10.49
CA ALA A 2 -9.91 -27.20 9.24
C ALA A 2 -9.04 -25.94 9.30
N PRO A 3 -8.50 -25.45 8.16
CA PRO A 3 -7.78 -24.19 8.13
C PRO A 3 -8.71 -23.03 8.51
N LEU A 4 -8.18 -22.12 9.33
CA LEU A 4 -8.84 -20.87 9.71
C LEU A 4 -8.92 -19.93 8.51
N SER A 5 -10.03 -19.20 8.41
CA SER A 5 -10.18 -18.05 7.51
C SER A 5 -9.32 -16.88 7.94
N PHE A 6 -9.06 -15.94 7.03
CA PHE A 6 -8.33 -14.72 7.38
C PHE A 6 -8.95 -13.97 8.57
N ARG A 7 -10.28 -13.83 8.63
CA ARG A 7 -10.95 -13.14 9.74
C ARG A 7 -10.69 -13.84 11.08
N GLU A 8 -10.74 -15.16 11.11
CA GLU A 8 -10.44 -15.95 12.32
C GLU A 8 -8.98 -15.81 12.72
N LEU A 9 -8.05 -15.83 11.76
CA LEU A 9 -6.63 -15.56 12.01
C LEU A 9 -6.45 -14.15 12.61
N GLN A 10 -7.00 -13.11 11.99
CA GLN A 10 -6.88 -11.73 12.48
C GLN A 10 -7.42 -11.56 13.91
N SER A 11 -8.43 -12.34 14.31
CA SER A 11 -8.97 -12.31 15.69
C SER A 11 -7.98 -12.82 16.75
N SER A 12 -6.94 -13.55 16.33
CA SER A 12 -5.87 -14.04 17.21
C SER A 12 -4.75 -13.02 17.44
N LEU A 13 -4.73 -11.90 16.70
CA LEU A 13 -3.74 -10.85 16.89
C LEU A 13 -3.86 -10.23 18.29
N GLN A 14 -2.73 -10.13 18.97
CA GLN A 14 -2.69 -9.53 20.29
C GLN A 14 -2.18 -8.07 20.20
N PRO A 15 -2.80 -7.11 20.91
CA PRO A 15 -2.39 -5.69 20.87
C PRO A 15 -0.91 -5.45 21.22
N GLN A 16 -0.29 -6.31 22.01
CA GLN A 16 1.12 -6.25 22.38
C GLN A 16 2.08 -6.55 21.23
N TRP A 17 1.64 -7.25 20.18
CA TRP A 17 2.51 -7.63 19.05
C TRP A 17 2.84 -6.44 18.13
N SER A 18 1.96 -5.43 18.10
CA SER A 18 2.20 -4.20 17.33
C SER A 18 3.13 -3.21 18.04
N ARG A 19 3.26 -3.31 19.37
CA ARG A 19 4.11 -2.41 20.15
C ARG A 19 5.57 -2.82 19.99
N ASP A 20 6.46 -1.84 19.84
CA ASP A 20 7.92 -2.00 20.02
C ASP A 20 8.28 -2.26 21.50
N SER A 21 7.45 -3.05 22.19
CA SER A 21 7.47 -3.11 23.63
C SER A 21 8.69 -3.90 24.09
N THR A 22 9.42 -3.26 24.98
CA THR A 22 10.36 -3.84 25.95
C THR A 22 9.65 -4.76 26.95
N ALA A 23 8.47 -5.31 26.61
CA ALA A 23 7.73 -6.21 27.47
C ALA A 23 8.59 -7.46 27.68
N LYS A 24 9.12 -7.59 28.89
CA LYS A 24 9.94 -8.72 29.30
C LYS A 24 9.10 -10.01 29.15
N GLY A 25 9.65 -11.00 28.45
CA GLY A 25 9.06 -12.34 28.33
C GLY A 25 8.15 -12.58 27.12
N LEU A 26 7.97 -11.60 26.21
CA LEU A 26 7.26 -11.85 24.97
C LEU A 26 8.13 -12.67 24.01
N GLU A 27 7.81 -13.95 23.82
CA GLU A 27 8.40 -14.78 22.77
C GLU A 27 7.56 -14.71 21.50
N LEU A 28 8.14 -14.17 20.43
CA LEU A 28 7.40 -13.84 19.21
C LEU A 28 8.26 -14.13 17.97
N ASP A 29 7.69 -14.79 16.98
CA ASP A 29 8.29 -14.91 15.65
C ASP A 29 7.62 -13.91 14.69
N VAL A 30 8.43 -13.17 13.94
CA VAL A 30 7.94 -12.23 12.93
C VAL A 30 8.36 -12.75 11.57
N LEU A 31 7.40 -13.05 10.71
CA LEU A 31 7.67 -13.26 9.28
C LEU A 31 7.62 -11.90 8.58
N MET A 32 8.76 -11.36 8.21
CA MET A 32 8.86 -10.13 7.44
C MET A 32 8.77 -10.45 5.95
N VAL A 33 7.75 -9.91 5.28
CA VAL A 33 7.51 -10.06 3.84
C VAL A 33 7.40 -8.67 3.21
N PRO A 34 8.52 -8.04 2.83
CA PRO A 34 8.54 -6.69 2.27
C PRO A 34 8.06 -6.66 0.80
N SER A 35 6.97 -7.36 0.48
CA SER A 35 6.42 -7.44 -0.88
C SER A 35 5.82 -6.11 -1.31
N LEU A 36 6.17 -5.67 -2.52
CA LEU A 36 5.54 -4.55 -3.21
C LEU A 36 4.40 -5.06 -4.09
N SER A 37 3.32 -5.55 -3.48
CA SER A 37 2.12 -6.03 -4.17
C SER A 37 1.21 -4.87 -4.60
N VAL A 38 1.75 -3.92 -5.35
CA VAL A 38 1.03 -2.73 -5.86
C VAL A 38 1.06 -2.69 -7.40
N ASP A 39 0.28 -1.78 -8.00
CA ASP A 39 0.18 -1.68 -9.45
C ASP A 39 1.54 -1.39 -10.10
N ARG A 40 1.88 -2.15 -11.16
CA ARG A 40 3.20 -2.09 -11.80
C ARG A 40 3.50 -0.73 -12.43
N SER A 41 2.48 -0.04 -12.97
CA SER A 41 2.67 1.30 -13.54
C SER A 41 3.07 2.31 -12.45
N GLN A 42 2.61 2.11 -11.22
CA GLN A 42 2.97 2.94 -10.08
C GLN A 42 4.36 2.59 -9.54
N ILE A 43 4.74 1.31 -9.50
CA ILE A 43 6.09 0.87 -9.10
C ILE A 43 7.14 1.43 -10.04
N ALA A 44 6.85 1.48 -11.35
CA ALA A 44 7.78 1.98 -12.36
C ALA A 44 8.18 3.45 -12.14
N LEU A 45 7.36 4.23 -11.42
CA LEU A 45 7.68 5.63 -11.06
C LEU A 45 8.67 5.73 -9.89
N VAL A 46 8.88 4.63 -9.15
CA VAL A 46 9.71 4.62 -7.94
C VAL A 46 11.13 4.17 -8.28
N ALA A 47 12.04 5.14 -8.38
CA ALA A 47 13.46 4.86 -8.57
C ALA A 47 14.02 3.96 -7.44
N GLY A 48 14.60 2.83 -7.83
CA GLY A 48 15.15 1.85 -6.89
C GLY A 48 14.11 0.97 -6.19
N ALA A 49 12.91 0.79 -6.76
CA ALA A 49 11.87 -0.11 -6.24
C ALA A 49 12.40 -1.52 -5.90
N HIS A 50 13.34 -2.05 -6.67
CA HIS A 50 13.98 -3.35 -6.42
C HIS A 50 14.78 -3.43 -5.11
N HIS A 51 15.22 -2.30 -4.55
CA HIS A 51 15.90 -2.25 -3.25
C HIS A 51 14.92 -2.08 -2.06
N TYR A 52 13.60 -2.06 -2.28
CA TYR A 52 12.66 -1.85 -1.18
C TYR A 52 12.70 -2.96 -0.15
N GLU A 53 13.00 -4.19 -0.57
CA GLU A 53 13.20 -5.29 0.36
C GLU A 53 14.38 -4.99 1.31
N GLU A 54 15.52 -4.53 0.79
CA GLU A 54 16.64 -4.08 1.63
C GLU A 54 16.28 -2.85 2.49
N ARG A 55 15.50 -1.91 1.98
CA ARG A 55 15.05 -0.75 2.77
C ARG A 55 14.24 -1.15 4.00
N GLN A 56 13.52 -2.27 3.95
CA GLN A 56 12.75 -2.79 5.09
C GLN A 56 13.61 -3.52 6.12
N LEU A 57 14.94 -3.59 5.95
CA LEU A 57 15.85 -4.12 6.97
C LEU A 57 15.81 -3.32 8.28
N PHE A 58 15.29 -2.08 8.29
CA PHE A 58 15.04 -1.37 9.54
C PHE A 58 14.15 -2.18 10.49
N SER A 59 13.27 -3.05 9.99
CA SER A 59 12.40 -3.91 10.82
C SER A 59 13.19 -4.87 11.72
N LEU A 60 14.46 -5.14 11.41
CA LEU A 60 15.39 -5.88 12.28
C LEU A 60 15.62 -5.20 13.63
N MET A 61 15.26 -3.91 13.79
CA MET A 61 15.26 -3.23 15.09
C MET A 61 14.45 -3.97 16.17
N ARG A 62 13.46 -4.79 15.77
CA ARG A 62 12.68 -5.63 16.69
C ARG A 62 13.53 -6.70 17.39
N LEU A 63 14.68 -7.08 16.82
CA LEU A 63 15.64 -7.97 17.47
C LEU A 63 16.28 -7.36 18.72
N ARG A 64 16.07 -6.08 19.01
CA ARG A 64 16.42 -5.51 20.33
C ARG A 64 15.71 -6.22 21.48
N ASN A 65 14.52 -6.76 21.25
CA ASN A 65 13.85 -7.62 22.22
C ASN A 65 14.43 -9.05 22.13
N PRO A 66 15.00 -9.60 23.21
CA PRO A 66 15.63 -10.94 23.18
C PRO A 66 14.64 -12.08 22.90
N GLY A 67 13.35 -11.89 23.14
CA GLY A 67 12.31 -12.89 22.86
C GLY A 67 11.81 -12.89 21.41
N VAL A 68 12.24 -11.91 20.59
CA VAL A 68 11.83 -11.82 19.18
C VAL A 68 12.76 -12.64 18.30
N ARG A 69 12.20 -13.42 17.37
CA ARG A 69 12.88 -14.04 16.24
C ARG A 69 12.29 -13.48 14.95
N ILE A 70 13.11 -13.35 13.92
CA ILE A 70 12.66 -12.85 12.62
C ILE A 70 12.98 -13.89 11.56
N VAL A 71 11.98 -14.23 10.75
CA VAL A 71 12.14 -14.87 9.44
C VAL A 71 11.99 -13.77 8.41
N TYR A 72 13.04 -13.47 7.66
CA TYR A 72 13.06 -12.37 6.69
C TYR A 72 13.08 -12.94 5.28
N ALA A 73 11.99 -12.73 4.54
CA ALA A 73 11.85 -13.21 3.17
C ALA A 73 12.28 -12.15 2.15
N THR A 74 12.93 -12.58 1.07
CA THR A 74 13.38 -11.72 -0.02
C THR A 74 13.26 -12.39 -1.38
N SER A 75 13.28 -11.58 -2.44
CA SER A 75 13.34 -12.02 -3.82
C SER A 75 14.72 -12.59 -4.15
N LYS A 76 15.78 -11.94 -3.65
CA LYS A 76 17.19 -12.34 -3.84
C LYS A 76 17.91 -12.49 -2.50
N PRO A 77 18.96 -13.33 -2.43
CA PRO A 77 19.80 -13.41 -1.25
C PRO A 77 20.35 -12.03 -0.84
N LEU A 78 20.21 -11.70 0.44
CA LEU A 78 20.81 -10.51 1.03
C LEU A 78 22.30 -10.76 1.29
N ALA A 79 23.15 -9.80 0.92
CA ALA A 79 24.57 -9.87 1.24
C ALA A 79 24.80 -9.84 2.76
N GLU A 80 25.62 -10.75 3.27
CA GLU A 80 25.88 -10.85 4.72
C GLU A 80 26.38 -9.53 5.32
N LEU A 81 27.27 -8.83 4.60
CA LEU A 81 27.78 -7.52 5.00
C LEU A 81 26.68 -6.49 5.23
N VAL A 82 25.64 -6.48 4.39
CA VAL A 82 24.51 -5.55 4.53
C VAL A 82 23.70 -5.87 5.78
N VAL A 83 23.46 -7.16 6.03
CA VAL A 83 22.74 -7.63 7.22
C VAL A 83 23.52 -7.32 8.48
N ASP A 84 24.82 -7.62 8.51
CA ASP A 84 25.69 -7.39 9.65
C ASP A 84 25.81 -5.90 9.97
N ALA A 85 25.98 -5.05 8.95
CA ALA A 85 25.98 -3.59 9.13
C ALA A 85 24.68 -3.08 9.78
N VAL A 86 23.52 -3.62 9.41
CA VAL A 86 22.25 -3.25 10.07
C VAL A 86 22.19 -3.77 11.51
N LEU A 87 22.68 -4.99 11.77
CA LEU A 87 22.67 -5.56 13.12
C LEU A 87 23.63 -4.83 14.07
N GLU A 88 24.74 -4.30 13.58
CA GLU A 88 25.68 -3.48 14.36
C GLU A 88 25.07 -2.15 14.85
N LEU A 89 24.03 -1.65 14.16
CA LEU A 89 23.31 -0.45 14.55
C LEU A 89 22.31 -0.68 15.71
N LEU A 90 22.14 -1.91 16.20
CA LEU A 90 21.19 -2.23 17.26
C LEU A 90 21.72 -1.80 18.64
N PRO A 91 21.17 -0.76 19.29
CA PRO A 91 21.67 -0.31 20.58
C PRO A 91 21.32 -1.32 21.67
N GLY A 92 22.32 -1.69 22.47
CA GLY A 92 22.15 -2.54 23.66
C GLY A 92 22.03 -4.04 23.38
N VAL A 93 22.25 -4.49 22.14
CA VAL A 93 22.26 -5.92 21.79
C VAL A 93 23.50 -6.23 20.95
N PRO A 94 24.39 -7.16 21.36
CA PRO A 94 25.50 -7.59 20.51
C PRO A 94 24.98 -8.17 19.19
N ALA A 95 25.58 -7.77 18.06
CA ALA A 95 25.14 -8.20 16.72
C ALA A 95 25.02 -9.73 16.60
N SER A 96 25.97 -10.49 17.17
CA SER A 96 25.94 -11.95 17.18
C SER A 96 24.71 -12.55 17.89
N HIS A 97 24.17 -11.89 18.91
CA HIS A 97 22.94 -12.31 19.61
C HIS A 97 21.68 -12.05 18.79
N ALA A 98 21.65 -10.96 18.01
CA ALA A 98 20.58 -10.68 17.07
C ALA A 98 20.64 -11.65 15.88
N ARG A 99 21.84 -11.88 15.32
CA ARG A 99 22.08 -12.77 14.17
C ARG A 99 21.57 -14.19 14.40
N ARG A 100 21.75 -14.76 15.61
CA ARG A 100 21.25 -16.10 15.98
C ARG A 100 19.73 -16.24 15.95
N ARG A 101 18.99 -15.13 15.99
CA ARG A 101 17.52 -15.08 15.98
C ARG A 101 16.96 -14.60 14.65
N LEU A 102 17.83 -14.34 13.68
CA LEU A 102 17.48 -13.92 12.33
C LEU A 102 17.67 -15.09 11.36
N HIS A 103 16.57 -15.50 10.72
CA HIS A 103 16.54 -16.48 9.66
C HIS A 103 16.27 -15.77 8.33
N LEU A 104 17.23 -15.82 7.41
CA LEU A 104 17.06 -15.23 6.08
C LEU A 104 16.58 -16.33 5.12
N VAL A 105 15.57 -16.01 4.31
CA VAL A 105 15.08 -16.88 3.24
C VAL A 105 14.89 -16.04 1.98
N ASP A 106 15.15 -16.64 0.84
CA ASP A 106 14.96 -16.01 -0.45
C ASP A 106 14.27 -16.94 -1.45
N THR A 107 13.79 -16.36 -2.55
CA THR A 107 13.09 -17.09 -3.63
C THR A 107 13.96 -17.30 -4.86
N ASP A 108 15.21 -16.81 -4.84
CA ASP A 108 16.14 -16.71 -5.96
C ASP A 108 15.48 -16.25 -7.28
N ASP A 109 14.67 -15.20 -7.20
CA ASP A 109 13.85 -14.71 -8.33
C ASP A 109 13.97 -13.18 -8.47
N ALA A 110 14.71 -12.78 -9.49
CA ALA A 110 15.01 -11.38 -9.83
C ALA A 110 13.89 -10.63 -10.56
N SER A 111 12.75 -11.27 -10.86
CA SER A 111 11.67 -10.62 -11.61
C SER A 111 10.99 -9.52 -10.80
N ASP A 112 10.33 -8.58 -11.49
CA ASP A 112 9.55 -7.50 -10.87
C ASP A 112 8.20 -7.97 -10.30
N ARG A 113 8.00 -9.29 -10.15
CA ARG A 113 6.80 -9.84 -9.53
C ARG A 113 6.81 -9.61 -8.03
N PRO A 114 5.64 -9.44 -7.39
CA PRO A 114 5.57 -9.31 -5.95
C PRO A 114 6.20 -10.51 -5.23
N LEU A 115 6.96 -10.24 -4.16
CA LEU A 115 7.57 -11.29 -3.34
C LEU A 115 6.55 -12.30 -2.82
N THR A 116 5.37 -11.83 -2.42
CA THR A 116 4.30 -12.71 -1.93
C THR A 116 3.82 -13.70 -3.00
N GLU A 117 3.73 -13.28 -4.27
CA GLU A 117 3.41 -14.17 -5.39
C GLU A 117 4.48 -15.26 -5.54
N LYS A 118 5.76 -14.85 -5.54
CA LYS A 118 6.91 -15.76 -5.62
C LYS A 118 6.91 -16.80 -4.50
N LEU A 119 6.55 -16.40 -3.28
CA LEU A 119 6.43 -17.29 -2.13
C LEU A 119 5.26 -18.27 -2.29
N LEU A 120 4.09 -17.80 -2.70
CA LEU A 120 2.88 -18.63 -2.90
C LEU A 120 3.08 -19.72 -3.96
N GLU A 121 3.90 -19.45 -4.98
CA GLU A 121 4.30 -20.41 -6.02
C GLU A 121 5.29 -21.49 -5.55
N ARG A 122 5.86 -21.36 -4.34
CA ARG A 122 6.91 -22.25 -3.81
C ARG A 122 6.45 -22.98 -2.53
N PRO A 123 5.57 -24.00 -2.63
CA PRO A 123 5.05 -24.73 -1.46
C PRO A 123 6.13 -25.31 -0.54
N ALA A 124 7.24 -25.80 -1.08
CA ALA A 124 8.34 -26.34 -0.30
C ALA A 124 9.07 -25.25 0.52
N LEU A 125 9.22 -24.05 -0.03
CA LEU A 125 9.78 -22.91 0.69
C LEU A 125 8.83 -22.45 1.80
N LEU A 126 7.53 -22.37 1.51
CA LEU A 126 6.53 -22.04 2.53
C LEU A 126 6.49 -23.06 3.67
N ALA A 127 6.63 -24.35 3.38
CA ALA A 127 6.72 -25.39 4.41
C ALA A 127 7.94 -25.16 5.33
N ARG A 128 9.12 -24.86 4.76
CA ARG A 128 10.33 -24.52 5.53
C ARG A 128 10.17 -23.24 6.35
N ILE A 129 9.49 -22.22 5.82
CA ILE A 129 9.17 -20.99 6.57
C ILE A 129 8.25 -21.34 7.74
N ALA A 130 7.21 -22.16 7.51
CA ALA A 130 6.27 -22.56 8.54
C ALA A 130 6.94 -23.31 9.70
N GLU A 131 7.95 -24.15 9.43
CA GLU A 131 8.73 -24.84 10.46
C GLU A 131 9.47 -23.89 11.43
N LEU A 132 9.76 -22.66 10.99
CA LEU A 132 10.42 -21.64 11.81
C LEU A 132 9.44 -20.85 12.70
N LEU A 133 8.14 -20.89 12.38
CA LEU A 133 7.08 -20.09 12.99
C LEU A 133 6.28 -20.91 13.99
N ARG A 134 5.94 -20.31 15.13
CA ARG A 134 5.14 -20.92 16.19
C ARG A 134 3.70 -20.36 16.18
N PRO A 135 2.67 -21.17 15.85
CA PRO A 135 1.28 -20.74 15.93
C PRO A 135 0.92 -20.16 17.31
N GLY A 136 0.12 -19.09 17.32
CA GLY A 136 -0.22 -18.36 18.56
C GLY A 136 0.90 -17.48 19.12
N ARG A 137 2.09 -17.50 18.50
CA ARG A 137 3.25 -16.64 18.83
C ARG A 137 3.93 -16.11 17.57
N SER A 138 3.23 -16.07 16.46
CA SER A 138 3.76 -15.59 15.18
C SER A 138 2.79 -14.66 14.51
N PHE A 139 3.32 -13.69 13.78
CA PHE A 139 2.54 -12.89 12.85
C PHE A 139 3.36 -12.53 11.61
N ILE A 140 2.67 -12.23 10.52
CA ILE A 140 3.25 -11.74 9.27
C ILE A 140 3.25 -10.22 9.30
N ASN A 141 4.38 -9.60 8.98
CA ASN A 141 4.49 -8.17 8.76
C ASN A 141 4.79 -7.90 7.28
N CYS A 142 3.93 -7.13 6.63
CA CYS A 142 4.05 -6.82 5.20
C CYS A 142 4.25 -5.32 4.99
N TYR A 143 4.83 -4.96 3.84
CA TYR A 143 4.91 -3.56 3.42
C TYR A 143 3.54 -3.03 2.99
N VAL A 144 2.84 -3.80 2.15
CA VAL A 144 1.46 -3.55 1.72
C VAL A 144 0.62 -4.78 2.06
N VAL A 145 -0.66 -4.58 2.36
CA VAL A 145 -1.59 -5.65 2.67
C VAL A 145 -2.65 -5.71 1.57
N GLY A 146 -2.53 -6.71 0.69
CA GLY A 146 -3.47 -6.97 -0.38
C GLY A 146 -3.99 -8.41 -0.40
N PRO A 147 -4.68 -8.80 -1.47
CA PRO A 147 -5.20 -10.16 -1.64
C PRO A 147 -4.13 -11.25 -1.54
N LEU A 148 -2.94 -11.00 -2.08
CA LEU A 148 -1.81 -11.94 -2.03
C LEU A 148 -1.35 -12.16 -0.59
N GLU A 149 -1.21 -11.11 0.21
CA GLU A 149 -0.76 -11.20 1.60
C GLU A 149 -1.81 -11.89 2.49
N LYS A 150 -3.10 -11.64 2.22
CA LYS A 150 -4.19 -12.42 2.83
C LYS A 150 -4.05 -13.91 2.50
N GLN A 151 -3.84 -14.26 1.23
CA GLN A 151 -3.66 -15.64 0.82
C GLN A 151 -2.44 -16.29 1.49
N LEU A 152 -1.34 -15.53 1.64
CA LEU A 152 -0.14 -16.00 2.36
C LEU A 152 -0.45 -16.29 3.83
N SER A 153 -1.18 -15.39 4.50
CA SER A 153 -1.64 -15.57 5.88
C SER A 153 -2.49 -16.84 6.05
N GLU A 154 -3.47 -17.03 5.17
CA GLU A 154 -4.33 -18.22 5.17
C GLU A 154 -3.53 -19.49 4.84
N ARG A 155 -2.55 -19.42 3.93
CA ARG A 155 -1.72 -20.59 3.59
C ARG A 155 -0.80 -21.01 4.72
N LEU A 156 -0.21 -20.05 5.43
CA LEU A 156 0.69 -20.31 6.56
C LEU A 156 -0.06 -20.53 7.88
N GLN A 157 -1.36 -20.21 7.94
CA GLN A 157 -2.17 -20.22 9.15
C GLN A 157 -1.57 -19.33 10.25
N ILE A 158 -1.01 -18.19 9.84
CA ILE A 158 -0.39 -17.18 10.71
C ILE A 158 -1.11 -15.85 10.47
N PRO A 159 -1.54 -15.13 11.53
CA PRO A 159 -2.20 -13.84 11.36
C PRO A 159 -1.27 -12.78 10.77
N LEU A 160 -1.85 -11.82 10.08
CA LEU A 160 -1.11 -10.73 9.45
C LEU A 160 -1.31 -9.44 10.24
N LEU A 161 -0.24 -8.76 10.63
CA LEU A 161 -0.35 -7.46 11.28
C LEU A 161 -0.69 -6.39 10.25
N GLY A 162 -1.98 -6.15 10.05
CA GLY A 162 -2.49 -5.22 9.04
C GLY A 162 -4.00 -5.27 8.86
N THR A 163 -4.51 -4.35 8.06
CA THR A 163 -5.94 -4.20 7.79
C THR A 163 -6.44 -5.26 6.80
N ASP A 164 -7.67 -5.75 6.98
CA ASP A 164 -8.30 -6.64 6.00
C ASP A 164 -8.35 -5.99 4.61
N PRO A 165 -7.83 -6.64 3.55
CA PRO A 165 -7.92 -6.12 2.18
C PRO A 165 -9.34 -5.80 1.73
N ALA A 166 -10.36 -6.44 2.31
CA ALA A 166 -11.77 -6.14 2.04
C ALA A 166 -12.15 -4.70 2.42
N LEU A 167 -11.37 -4.03 3.28
CA LEU A 167 -11.55 -2.63 3.66
C LEU A 167 -10.79 -1.67 2.73
N GLY A 168 -10.14 -2.16 1.66
CA GLY A 168 -9.34 -1.37 0.74
C GLY A 168 -10.08 -0.17 0.13
N TYR A 169 -11.40 -0.31 -0.12
CA TYR A 169 -12.25 0.79 -0.59
C TYR A 169 -12.12 2.05 0.28
N TRP A 170 -12.07 1.91 1.60
CA TRP A 170 -11.98 3.05 2.52
C TRP A 170 -10.62 3.75 2.48
N GLY A 171 -9.60 3.11 1.91
CA GLY A 171 -8.31 3.74 1.60
C GLY A 171 -8.27 4.47 0.25
N SER A 172 -9.25 4.23 -0.63
CA SER A 172 -9.39 4.96 -1.90
C SER A 172 -9.82 6.41 -1.66
N LYS A 173 -9.64 7.28 -2.66
CA LYS A 173 -10.08 8.68 -2.55
C LYS A 173 -11.60 8.79 -2.46
N ALA A 174 -12.34 8.02 -3.26
CA ALA A 174 -13.80 8.00 -3.20
C ALA A 174 -14.30 7.49 -1.84
N GLY A 175 -13.77 6.36 -1.36
CA GLY A 175 -14.17 5.80 -0.07
C GLY A 175 -13.77 6.67 1.12
N SER A 176 -12.61 7.31 1.08
CA SER A 176 -12.20 8.28 2.10
C SER A 176 -13.15 9.48 2.17
N ARG A 177 -13.56 10.04 1.02
CA ARG A 177 -14.55 11.14 0.96
C ARG A 177 -15.90 10.71 1.54
N GLU A 178 -16.39 9.54 1.15
CA GLU A 178 -17.62 8.98 1.67
C GLU A 178 -17.56 8.79 3.19
N LEU A 179 -16.44 8.29 3.71
CA LEU A 179 -16.23 8.13 5.14
C LEU A 179 -16.17 9.48 5.86
N PHE A 180 -15.49 10.48 5.30
CA PHE A 180 -15.46 11.83 5.86
C PHE A 180 -16.86 12.44 5.93
N GLN A 181 -17.67 12.29 4.88
CA GLN A 181 -19.05 12.75 4.89
C GLN A 181 -19.88 12.04 5.98
N ARG A 182 -19.78 10.71 6.10
CA ARG A 182 -20.49 9.92 7.12
C ARG A 182 -20.10 10.30 8.55
N CYS A 183 -18.83 10.62 8.76
CA CYS A 183 -18.29 10.98 10.06
C CYS A 183 -18.37 12.49 10.37
N GLY A 184 -18.89 13.31 9.45
CA GLY A 184 -18.93 14.76 9.61
C GLY A 184 -17.54 15.42 9.65
N VAL A 185 -16.53 14.77 9.08
CA VAL A 185 -15.18 15.32 8.96
C VAL A 185 -15.17 16.37 7.84
N PRO A 186 -14.79 17.63 8.12
CA PRO A 186 -14.68 18.66 7.08
C PRO A 186 -13.71 18.24 5.98
N HIS A 187 -14.15 18.36 4.73
CA HIS A 187 -13.35 18.02 3.56
C HIS A 187 -13.77 18.89 2.36
N PRO A 188 -12.89 19.08 1.35
CA PRO A 188 -13.20 19.92 0.20
C PRO A 188 -14.43 19.42 -0.56
N ALA A 189 -15.18 20.36 -1.14
CA ALA A 189 -16.17 20.04 -2.15
C ALA A 189 -15.51 19.26 -3.29
N GLY A 190 -16.24 18.32 -3.86
CA GLY A 190 -15.73 17.48 -4.92
C GLY A 190 -16.82 16.63 -5.55
N SER A 191 -16.45 15.85 -6.54
CA SER A 191 -17.37 15.06 -7.34
C SER A 191 -17.57 13.63 -6.82
N PRO A 192 -18.61 12.94 -7.30
CA PRO A 192 -18.64 11.48 -7.35
C PRO A 192 -17.48 10.91 -8.16
N LEU A 193 -17.26 9.59 -8.00
CA LEU A 193 -16.31 8.81 -8.79
C LEU A 193 -16.87 8.52 -10.18
N VAL A 194 -16.08 8.75 -11.22
CA VAL A 194 -16.45 8.53 -12.63
C VAL A 194 -15.34 7.83 -13.41
N PHE A 195 -15.66 7.20 -14.54
CA PHE A 195 -14.77 6.23 -15.22
C PHE A 195 -14.41 6.62 -16.66
N ASN A 196 -14.83 7.79 -17.13
CA ASN A 196 -14.48 8.28 -18.46
C ASN A 196 -14.40 9.80 -18.45
N LEU A 197 -13.82 10.36 -19.51
CA LEU A 197 -13.60 11.80 -19.62
C LEU A 197 -14.89 12.60 -19.81
N ASP A 198 -15.99 12.00 -20.30
CA ASP A 198 -17.25 12.70 -20.53
C ASP A 198 -17.88 12.98 -19.17
N ASP A 199 -18.02 11.93 -18.37
CA ASP A 199 -18.53 12.01 -17.02
C ASP A 199 -17.60 12.87 -16.14
N LEU A 200 -16.28 12.78 -16.31
CA LEU A 200 -15.33 13.64 -15.58
C LEU A 200 -15.51 15.11 -15.95
N SER A 201 -15.78 15.42 -17.23
CA SER A 201 -16.06 16.79 -17.66
C SER A 201 -17.39 17.30 -17.10
N GLU A 202 -18.41 16.44 -17.00
CA GLU A 202 -19.71 16.80 -16.44
C GLU A 202 -19.58 17.12 -14.95
N VAL A 203 -19.02 16.21 -14.15
CA VAL A 203 -18.90 16.44 -12.71
C VAL A 203 -17.93 17.58 -12.36
N THR A 204 -16.97 17.88 -13.23
CA THR A 204 -16.13 19.08 -13.10
C THR A 204 -16.93 20.35 -13.36
N ALA A 205 -17.82 20.33 -14.37
CA ALA A 205 -18.71 21.44 -14.67
C ALA A 205 -19.68 21.69 -13.51
N GLU A 206 -20.30 20.64 -12.97
CA GLU A 206 -21.19 20.71 -11.81
C GLU A 206 -20.49 21.28 -10.58
N LEU A 207 -19.25 20.83 -10.30
CA LEU A 207 -18.44 21.36 -9.19
C LEU A 207 -18.20 22.87 -9.37
N TRP A 208 -17.79 23.30 -10.57
CA TRP A 208 -17.57 24.71 -10.85
C TRP A 208 -18.87 25.53 -10.82
N GLU A 209 -19.99 24.98 -11.32
CA GLU A 209 -21.30 25.65 -11.31
C GLU A 209 -21.83 25.85 -9.88
N SER A 210 -21.49 24.94 -8.96
CA SER A 210 -21.78 25.10 -7.53
C SER A 210 -20.92 26.18 -6.86
N GLN A 211 -19.73 26.48 -7.41
CA GLN A 211 -18.76 27.44 -6.88
C GLN A 211 -18.05 28.22 -8.01
N PRO A 212 -18.74 29.17 -8.68
CA PRO A 212 -18.22 29.83 -9.88
C PRO A 212 -16.93 30.63 -9.68
N GLN A 213 -16.57 30.93 -8.43
CA GLN A 213 -15.31 31.57 -8.04
C GLN A 213 -14.09 30.64 -8.08
N LEU A 214 -14.27 29.34 -8.32
CA LEU A 214 -13.20 28.35 -8.30
C LEU A 214 -12.23 28.58 -9.47
N VAL A 215 -10.98 28.92 -9.14
CA VAL A 215 -9.93 29.25 -10.13
C VAL A 215 -9.11 28.03 -10.56
N ARG A 216 -9.14 26.96 -9.77
CA ARG A 216 -8.47 25.68 -10.01
C ARG A 216 -9.20 24.57 -9.27
N CYS A 217 -9.07 23.34 -9.75
CA CYS A 217 -9.45 22.14 -9.01
C CYS A 217 -8.33 21.10 -9.15
N VAL A 218 -8.43 19.98 -8.43
CA VAL A 218 -7.50 18.86 -8.54
C VAL A 218 -8.24 17.64 -9.04
N VAL A 219 -7.83 17.12 -10.18
CA VAL A 219 -8.27 15.81 -10.68
C VAL A 219 -7.45 14.74 -9.99
N LYS A 220 -8.12 13.71 -9.47
CA LYS A 220 -7.49 12.64 -8.70
C LYS A 220 -7.97 11.28 -9.17
N LEU A 221 -7.06 10.43 -9.64
CA LEU A 221 -7.31 9.00 -9.83
C LEU A 221 -7.69 8.36 -8.48
N ASN A 222 -8.63 7.43 -8.47
CA ASN A 222 -9.20 6.92 -7.22
C ASN A 222 -8.17 6.25 -6.30
N GLU A 223 -7.31 5.42 -6.89
CA GLU A 223 -6.18 4.74 -6.27
C GLU A 223 -4.86 5.45 -6.61
N GLY A 224 -3.85 5.22 -5.79
CA GLY A 224 -2.49 5.72 -6.00
C GLY A 224 -1.92 6.48 -4.82
N PHE A 225 -0.59 6.52 -4.77
CA PHE A 225 0.20 7.04 -3.66
C PHE A 225 1.14 8.16 -4.12
N SER A 226 1.74 8.87 -3.16
CA SER A 226 2.75 9.91 -3.39
C SER A 226 2.34 11.08 -4.31
N GLY A 227 1.05 11.27 -4.57
CA GLY A 227 0.56 12.34 -5.43
C GLY A 227 0.63 12.06 -6.92
N GLU A 228 1.11 10.88 -7.34
CA GLU A 228 1.33 10.53 -8.75
C GLU A 228 0.03 10.48 -9.58
N GLY A 229 -1.09 10.21 -8.91
CA GLY A 229 -2.43 10.20 -9.50
C GLY A 229 -3.22 11.50 -9.33
N ASN A 230 -2.57 12.62 -8.98
CA ASN A 230 -3.21 13.91 -8.78
C ASN A 230 -2.66 14.96 -9.75
N ALA A 231 -3.54 15.73 -10.38
CA ALA A 231 -3.14 16.83 -11.26
C ALA A 231 -3.99 18.07 -11.04
N PRO A 232 -3.40 19.27 -10.89
CA PRO A 232 -4.14 20.51 -10.85
C PRO A 232 -4.69 20.84 -12.24
N LEU A 233 -5.98 21.19 -12.31
CA LEU A 233 -6.64 21.72 -13.49
C LEU A 233 -6.93 23.20 -13.26
N ALA A 234 -6.30 24.07 -14.06
CA ALA A 234 -6.56 25.50 -14.02
C ALA A 234 -7.90 25.82 -14.69
N LEU A 235 -8.82 26.46 -13.96
CA LEU A 235 -10.16 26.81 -14.44
C LEU A 235 -10.26 28.28 -14.87
N ALA A 236 -9.50 29.17 -14.24
CA ALA A 236 -9.53 30.61 -14.55
C ALA A 236 -9.27 30.93 -16.04
N PRO A 237 -8.29 30.31 -16.73
CA PRO A 237 -8.06 30.57 -18.15
C PRO A 237 -9.20 30.10 -19.07
N LEU A 238 -10.10 29.24 -18.58
CA LEU A 238 -11.20 28.69 -19.36
C LEU A 238 -12.40 29.64 -19.46
N LEU A 239 -12.44 30.74 -18.70
CA LEU A 239 -13.52 31.75 -18.72
C LEU A 239 -14.92 31.13 -18.69
N LEU A 240 -15.14 30.14 -17.81
CA LEU A 240 -16.36 29.32 -17.78
C LEU A 240 -17.63 30.16 -17.52
N ALA A 241 -17.52 31.28 -16.81
CA ALA A 241 -18.63 32.18 -16.53
C ALA A 241 -19.23 32.82 -17.79
N GLU A 242 -18.42 33.01 -18.83
CA GLU A 242 -18.83 33.62 -20.11
C GLU A 242 -19.43 32.60 -21.09
N LYS A 243 -19.44 31.32 -20.71
CA LYS A 243 -19.81 30.20 -21.58
C LYS A 243 -21.19 29.66 -21.24
N SER A 244 -21.92 29.21 -22.27
CA SER A 244 -23.11 28.38 -22.09
C SER A 244 -22.76 27.04 -21.43
N ALA A 245 -23.77 26.36 -20.87
CA ALA A 245 -23.56 25.06 -20.22
C ALA A 245 -22.84 24.05 -21.13
N ALA A 246 -23.24 23.95 -22.40
CA ALA A 246 -22.63 23.07 -23.39
C ALA A 246 -21.18 23.47 -23.73
N GLU A 247 -20.88 24.77 -23.81
CA GLU A 247 -19.52 25.26 -24.05
C GLU A 247 -18.59 24.98 -22.87
N ARG A 248 -19.08 25.10 -21.62
CA ARG A 248 -18.30 24.75 -20.42
C ARG A 248 -17.83 23.31 -20.47
N ARG A 249 -18.76 22.37 -20.74
CA ARG A 249 -18.48 20.93 -20.80
C ARG A 249 -17.50 20.60 -21.92
N ARG A 250 -17.65 21.19 -23.11
CA ARG A 250 -16.67 21.05 -24.21
C ARG A 250 -15.28 21.58 -23.83
N CYS A 251 -15.20 22.76 -23.21
CA CYS A 251 -13.92 23.33 -22.77
C CYS A 251 -13.24 22.48 -21.70
N LEU A 252 -14.00 22.01 -20.71
CA LEU A 252 -13.50 21.15 -19.64
C LEU A 252 -13.04 19.79 -20.19
N ARG A 253 -13.82 19.18 -21.08
CA ARG A 253 -13.44 17.93 -21.75
C ARG A 253 -12.11 18.07 -22.48
N SER A 254 -11.94 19.15 -23.25
CA SER A 254 -10.69 19.44 -23.96
C SER A 254 -9.52 19.69 -22.99
N ALA A 255 -9.74 20.41 -21.89
CA ALA A 255 -8.70 20.65 -20.88
C ALA A 255 -8.28 19.37 -20.14
N LEU A 256 -9.24 18.50 -19.83
CA LEU A 256 -9.00 17.19 -19.21
C LEU A 256 -8.25 16.24 -20.15
N GLU A 257 -8.55 16.25 -21.44
CA GLU A 257 -7.85 15.44 -22.44
C GLU A 257 -6.35 15.74 -22.51
N HIS A 258 -5.96 17.00 -22.26
CA HIS A 258 -4.58 17.48 -22.26
C HIS A 258 -3.99 17.67 -20.86
N LEU A 259 -4.66 17.13 -19.82
CA LEU A 259 -4.22 17.27 -18.44
C LEU A 259 -2.88 16.52 -18.21
N SER A 260 -1.87 17.27 -17.77
CA SER A 260 -0.56 16.73 -17.42
C SER A 260 -0.59 16.06 -16.04
N MET A 261 -0.92 14.76 -16.02
CA MET A 261 -0.82 13.92 -14.83
C MET A 261 0.62 13.41 -14.63
N PRO A 262 1.13 13.30 -13.39
CA PRO A 262 2.46 12.73 -13.14
C PRO A 262 2.58 11.29 -13.65
N VAL A 263 1.58 10.44 -13.41
CA VAL A 263 1.53 9.10 -14.03
C VAL A 263 1.24 9.21 -15.53
N ALA A 264 2.15 8.64 -16.33
CA ALA A 264 1.98 8.56 -17.77
C ALA A 264 0.73 7.72 -18.13
N HIS A 265 0.07 8.06 -19.23
CA HIS A 265 -1.11 7.32 -19.71
C HIS A 265 -2.20 7.11 -18.64
N TRP A 266 -2.56 8.17 -17.91
CA TRP A 266 -3.54 8.10 -16.83
C TRP A 266 -4.99 7.79 -17.30
N GLN A 267 -5.31 7.99 -18.58
CA GLN A 267 -6.67 7.75 -19.11
C GLN A 267 -7.09 6.27 -19.07
N PRO A 268 -6.24 5.28 -19.43
CA PRO A 268 -6.48 3.88 -19.10
C PRO A 268 -6.76 3.63 -17.61
N LEU A 269 -6.03 4.31 -16.72
CA LEU A 269 -6.24 4.20 -15.27
C LEU A 269 -7.60 4.80 -14.88
N LEU A 270 -8.03 5.92 -15.45
CA LEU A 270 -9.38 6.46 -15.27
C LEU A 270 -10.45 5.40 -15.57
N ALA A 271 -10.32 4.66 -16.67
CA ALA A 271 -11.27 3.59 -17.00
C ALA A 271 -11.23 2.41 -16.01
N GLN A 272 -10.06 2.11 -15.45
CA GLN A 272 -9.86 0.95 -14.57
C GLN A 272 -10.29 1.22 -13.11
N GLN A 273 -9.92 2.37 -12.56
CA GLN A 273 -10.09 2.70 -11.13
C GLN A 273 -10.99 3.92 -10.89
N GLY A 274 -11.30 4.69 -11.93
CA GLY A 274 -12.05 5.92 -11.84
C GLY A 274 -11.21 7.11 -11.40
N ALA A 275 -11.79 8.30 -11.53
CA ALA A 275 -11.25 9.55 -11.01
C ALA A 275 -12.38 10.43 -10.45
N LEU A 276 -11.99 11.42 -9.66
CA LEU A 276 -12.86 12.45 -9.12
C LEU A 276 -12.14 13.81 -9.16
N VAL A 277 -12.89 14.88 -8.94
CA VAL A 277 -12.36 16.24 -8.87
C VAL A 277 -12.67 16.84 -7.51
N GLU A 278 -11.71 17.58 -6.95
CA GLU A 278 -11.88 18.35 -5.70
C GLU A 278 -11.50 19.81 -5.90
N ALA A 279 -12.21 20.71 -5.20
CA ALA A 279 -11.94 22.15 -5.19
C ALA A 279 -10.60 22.51 -4.52
#